data_AF-A0A2E3SHQ2-F1
#
_entry.id   AF-A0A2E3SHQ2-F1
#
_cell.length_a   1.000
_cell.length_b   1.000
_cell.length_c   1.000
_cell.angle_alpha   90.00
_cell.angle_beta   90.00
_cell.angle_gamma   90.00
#
_symmetry.space_group_name_H-M   'P 1'
#
loop_
_entity.id
_entity.type
_entity.pdbx_description
1 polymer ?
#
loop_
_entity_poly.entity_id
_entity_poly.type
_entity_poly.pdbx_seq_one_letter_code
_entity_poly.pdbx_strand_id
1 'polypeptide(L)'
;RPNKEIVSCEEMVDRVKAAKDAQTDDNFLLMARTDAFAKGGLQEVIDRSNAFIEAGAGAIFPEAISKLKDYEEISKNVSKPILANITEFGMTPLFSHNDLADAGVKIVLHPLSAFRAMSKAAEKVYATLASGGDHEGLLDKMQTRDELYDVLDYHMYEEKIDKLFEKN
;
A
#
# COMPACT_ATOMS: atom_id res chain seq x y z
N ARG A 1 6.97 14.90 -9.12
CA ARG A 1 8.16 15.77 -8.95
C ARG A 1 9.15 15.40 -10.04
N PRO A 2 9.57 16.33 -10.91
CA PRO A 2 10.67 16.04 -11.83
C PRO A 2 11.91 15.78 -10.96
N ASN A 3 12.68 14.73 -11.27
CA ASN A 3 14.01 14.38 -10.73
C ASN A 3 14.16 13.41 -9.55
N LYS A 4 13.09 12.93 -8.88
CA LYS A 4 13.18 11.96 -7.75
C LYS A 4 14.39 12.25 -6.82
N GLU A 5 14.48 13.47 -6.31
CA GLU A 5 15.57 13.87 -5.43
C GLU A 5 15.36 13.32 -4.02
N ILE A 6 16.44 12.84 -3.43
CA ILE A 6 16.50 12.35 -2.05
C ILE A 6 17.36 13.30 -1.26
N VAL A 7 17.02 13.47 0.02
CA VAL A 7 17.81 14.24 0.97
C VAL A 7 19.04 13.45 1.43
N SER A 8 19.95 14.09 2.16
CA SER A 8 21.09 13.39 2.76
C SER A 8 20.61 12.30 3.74
N CYS A 9 21.49 11.36 4.08
CA CYS A 9 21.15 10.31 5.04
C CYS A 9 20.84 10.93 6.42
N GLU A 10 21.65 11.91 6.84
CA GLU A 10 21.54 12.62 8.10
C GLU A 10 20.21 13.37 8.21
N GLU A 11 19.81 14.10 7.16
CA GLU A 11 18.53 14.82 7.16
C GLU A 11 17.33 13.88 7.30
N MET A 12 17.37 12.71 6.64
CA MET A 12 16.30 11.73 6.78
C MET A 12 16.32 11.05 8.16
N VAL A 13 17.49 10.80 8.75
CA VAL A 13 17.64 10.32 10.12
C VAL A 13 17.00 11.30 11.11
N ASP A 14 17.20 12.60 10.95
CA ASP A 14 16.57 13.61 11.82
C ASP A 14 15.04 13.60 11.69
N ARG A 15 14.50 13.37 10.49
CA ARG A 15 13.05 13.19 10.28
C ARG A 15 12.52 11.95 10.99
N VAL A 16 13.24 10.82 10.91
CA VAL A 16 12.84 9.59 11.60
C VAL A 16 12.86 9.78 13.11
N LYS A 17 13.91 10.42 13.66
CA LYS A 17 13.99 10.73 15.10
C LYS A 17 12.83 11.62 15.54
N ALA A 18 12.53 12.69 14.80
CA ALA A 18 11.41 13.57 15.10
C ALA A 18 10.05 12.84 15.06
N ALA A 19 9.85 11.97 14.07
CA ALA A 19 8.64 11.16 13.99
C ALA A 19 8.54 10.14 15.14
N LYS A 20 9.67 9.55 15.55
CA LYS A 20 9.74 8.60 16.66
C LYS A 20 9.49 9.29 18.01
N ASP A 21 10.03 10.48 18.21
CA ASP A 21 9.81 11.29 19.43
C ASP A 21 8.35 11.70 19.61
N ALA A 22 7.66 11.99 18.49
CA ALA A 22 6.22 12.33 18.49
C ALA A 22 5.28 11.12 18.69
N GLN A 23 5.81 9.90 18.77
CA GLN A 23 5.00 8.69 18.91
C GLN A 23 4.37 8.63 20.31
N THR A 24 3.03 8.59 20.37
CA THR A 24 2.25 8.52 21.62
C THR A 24 1.64 7.15 21.90
N ASP A 25 1.61 6.26 20.90
CA ASP A 25 1.14 4.88 21.02
C ASP A 25 2.25 3.94 20.58
N ASP A 26 2.68 3.04 21.47
CA ASP A 26 3.72 2.05 21.20
C ASP A 26 3.33 1.05 20.09
N ASN A 27 2.05 0.90 19.79
CA ASN A 27 1.55 0.06 18.70
C ASN A 27 1.62 0.76 17.33
N PHE A 28 1.90 2.06 17.28
CA PHE A 28 2.04 2.79 16.03
C PHE A 28 3.32 2.34 15.28
N LEU A 29 3.17 1.89 14.03
CA LEU A 29 4.30 1.48 13.20
C LEU A 29 4.87 2.67 12.41
N LEU A 30 6.03 3.17 12.82
CA LEU A 30 6.81 4.11 12.03
C LEU A 30 7.62 3.37 10.94
N MET A 31 7.25 3.54 9.68
CA MET A 31 7.96 2.95 8.53
C MET A 31 8.76 4.01 7.78
N ALA A 32 10.03 3.74 7.50
CA ALA A 32 10.87 4.62 6.68
C ALA A 32 10.89 4.15 5.22
N ARG A 33 10.56 5.05 4.29
CA ARG A 33 10.63 4.81 2.85
C ARG A 33 11.92 5.40 2.28
N THR A 34 12.57 4.66 1.37
CA THR A 34 13.74 5.14 0.63
C THR A 34 13.59 4.92 -0.87
N ASP A 35 13.84 5.97 -1.65
CA ASP A 35 13.88 5.95 -3.12
C ASP A 35 15.33 5.93 -3.65
N ALA A 36 16.30 5.59 -2.79
CA ALA A 36 17.73 5.65 -3.11
C ALA A 36 18.17 4.65 -4.17
N PHE A 37 17.45 3.54 -4.36
CA PHE A 37 17.86 2.46 -5.26
C PHE A 37 18.18 2.93 -6.69
N ALA A 38 17.35 3.83 -7.23
CA ALA A 38 17.47 4.27 -8.62
C ALA A 38 18.75 5.08 -8.91
N LYS A 39 19.38 5.68 -7.89
CA LYS A 39 20.59 6.51 -8.03
C LYS A 39 21.81 5.87 -7.34
N GLY A 40 21.59 5.29 -6.17
CA GLY A 40 22.61 4.74 -5.27
C GLY A 40 22.79 3.23 -5.32
N GLY A 41 21.86 2.51 -5.96
CA GLY A 41 21.86 1.06 -6.00
C GLY A 41 21.55 0.40 -4.65
N LEU A 42 21.83 -0.90 -4.59
CA LEU A 42 21.48 -1.79 -3.46
C LEU A 42 22.16 -1.40 -2.15
N GLN A 43 23.47 -1.12 -2.19
CA GLN A 43 24.23 -0.84 -0.97
C GLN A 43 23.74 0.45 -0.29
N GLU A 44 23.47 1.52 -1.05
CA GLU A 44 22.94 2.76 -0.48
C GLU A 44 21.56 2.55 0.15
N VAL A 45 20.73 1.67 -0.41
CA VAL A 45 19.45 1.30 0.21
C VAL A 45 19.68 0.60 1.55
N ILE A 46 20.60 -0.36 1.62
CA ILE A 46 20.91 -1.10 2.87
C ILE A 46 21.45 -0.15 3.93
N ASP A 47 22.44 0.69 3.59
CA ASP A 47 23.09 1.61 4.52
C ASP A 47 22.08 2.61 5.10
N ARG A 48 21.25 3.22 4.23
CA ARG A 48 20.18 4.12 4.67
C ARG A 48 19.12 3.41 5.51
N SER A 49 18.74 2.20 5.12
CA SER A 49 17.73 1.42 5.85
C SER A 49 18.19 1.15 7.28
N ASN A 50 19.45 0.74 7.48
CA ASN A 50 20.02 0.52 8.80
C ASN A 50 20.11 1.82 9.61
N ALA A 51 20.55 2.93 9.01
CA ALA A 51 20.56 4.23 9.67
C ALA A 51 19.15 4.68 10.11
N PHE A 52 18.12 4.42 9.29
CA PHE A 52 16.74 4.74 9.65
C PHE A 52 16.20 3.85 10.76
N ILE A 53 16.62 2.58 10.82
CA ILE A 53 16.27 1.65 11.90
C ILE A 53 16.91 2.09 13.21
N GLU A 54 18.20 2.46 13.19
CA GLU A 54 18.89 3.01 14.35
C GLU A 54 18.22 4.31 14.85
N ALA A 55 17.68 5.11 13.93
CA ALA A 55 16.92 6.32 14.25
C ALA A 55 15.50 6.05 14.81
N GLY A 56 15.02 4.80 14.75
CA GLY A 56 13.74 4.40 15.35
C GLY A 56 12.68 3.86 14.37
N ALA A 57 13.00 3.67 13.09
CA ALA A 57 12.07 3.05 12.15
C ALA A 57 11.80 1.58 12.52
N GLY A 58 10.52 1.21 12.57
CA GLY A 58 10.05 -0.14 12.87
C GLY A 58 9.94 -1.06 11.64
N ALA A 59 9.91 -0.48 10.44
CA ALA A 59 9.88 -1.19 9.16
C ALA A 59 10.48 -0.34 8.05
N ILE A 60 10.84 -0.97 6.92
CA ILE A 60 11.45 -0.31 5.77
C ILE A 60 10.66 -0.55 4.51
N PHE A 61 10.52 0.51 3.72
CA PHE A 61 9.96 0.47 2.37
C PHE A 61 11.04 0.89 1.35
N PRO A 62 11.80 -0.07 0.80
CA PRO A 62 12.71 0.18 -0.30
C PRO A 62 11.94 0.26 -1.63
N GLU A 63 12.00 1.40 -2.31
CA GLU A 63 11.28 1.61 -3.57
C GLU A 63 12.12 1.19 -4.79
N ALA A 64 11.41 0.80 -5.86
CA ALA A 64 11.96 0.52 -7.20
C ALA A 64 12.91 -0.68 -7.29
N ILE A 65 12.77 -1.65 -6.38
CA ILE A 65 13.45 -2.94 -6.45
C ILE A 65 12.85 -3.79 -7.59
N SER A 66 13.68 -4.25 -8.52
CA SER A 66 13.23 -4.96 -9.74
C SER A 66 13.66 -6.43 -9.81
N LYS A 67 14.39 -6.93 -8.81
CA LYS A 67 14.85 -8.32 -8.73
C LYS A 67 14.58 -8.89 -7.33
N LEU A 68 14.12 -10.14 -7.27
CA LEU A 68 13.92 -10.85 -5.99
C LEU A 68 15.20 -10.95 -5.17
N LYS A 69 16.35 -11.19 -5.83
CA LYS A 69 17.64 -11.24 -5.16
C LYS A 69 17.97 -9.94 -4.42
N ASP A 70 17.59 -8.78 -4.95
CA ASP A 70 17.84 -7.51 -4.27
C ASP A 70 16.98 -7.39 -2.99
N TYR A 71 15.73 -7.87 -3.00
CA TYR A 71 14.93 -8.00 -1.77
C TYR A 71 15.56 -8.96 -0.76
N GLU A 72 16.09 -10.10 -1.23
CA GLU A 72 16.78 -11.08 -0.40
C GLU A 72 18.05 -10.51 0.25
N GLU A 73 18.85 -9.76 -0.50
CA GLU A 73 20.04 -9.10 0.06
C GLU A 73 19.65 -8.00 1.07
N ILE A 74 18.60 -7.21 0.80
CA ILE A 74 18.11 -6.22 1.77
C ILE A 74 17.64 -6.93 3.04
N SER A 75 16.80 -7.97 2.92
CA SER A 75 16.21 -8.66 4.08
C SER A 75 17.26 -9.35 4.95
N LYS A 76 18.36 -9.85 4.37
CA LYS A 76 19.50 -10.41 5.12
C LYS A 76 20.31 -9.36 5.89
N ASN A 77 20.34 -8.13 5.40
CA ASN A 77 21.18 -7.05 5.95
C ASN A 77 20.40 -6.01 6.76
N VAL A 78 19.08 -6.18 6.90
CA VAL A 78 18.18 -5.27 7.61
C VAL A 78 17.40 -6.03 8.69
N SER A 79 17.46 -5.54 9.93
CA SER A 79 16.86 -6.25 11.09
C SER A 79 15.34 -6.09 11.23
N LYS A 80 14.70 -5.26 10.40
CA LYS A 80 13.27 -4.94 10.47
C LYS A 80 12.49 -5.45 9.26
N PRO A 81 11.17 -5.66 9.39
CA PRO A 81 10.30 -6.03 8.27
C PRO A 81 10.47 -5.08 7.08
N ILE A 82 10.58 -5.66 5.88
CA ILE A 82 10.59 -4.90 4.63
C ILE A 82 9.26 -5.07 3.88
N LEU A 83 8.83 -3.98 3.25
CA LEU A 83 7.65 -3.91 2.41
C LEU A 83 8.04 -3.96 0.93
N ALA A 84 7.42 -4.84 0.16
CA ALA A 84 7.49 -4.82 -1.30
C ALA A 84 6.25 -4.10 -1.86
N ASN A 85 6.50 -3.06 -2.66
CA ASN A 85 5.46 -2.31 -3.34
C ASN A 85 5.19 -2.91 -4.74
N ILE A 86 4.12 -3.70 -4.84
CA ILE A 86 3.73 -4.38 -6.07
C ILE A 86 2.64 -3.55 -6.75
N THR A 87 3.07 -2.44 -7.37
CA THR A 87 2.20 -1.59 -8.20
C THR A 87 2.26 -2.00 -9.66
N GLU A 88 1.12 -1.91 -10.35
CA GLU A 88 1.04 -2.12 -11.79
C GLU A 88 1.68 -0.95 -12.55
N PHE A 89 2.09 -1.23 -13.80
CA PHE A 89 2.61 -0.24 -14.74
C PHE A 89 3.87 0.51 -14.25
N GLY A 90 4.58 -0.09 -13.30
CA GLY A 90 5.84 0.40 -12.75
C GLY A 90 7.06 -0.36 -13.29
N MET A 91 8.21 -0.16 -12.63
CA MET A 91 9.46 -0.85 -12.95
C MET A 91 9.59 -2.21 -12.27
N THR A 92 8.95 -2.39 -11.12
CA THR A 92 8.97 -3.63 -10.34
C THR A 92 8.07 -4.67 -11.00
N PRO A 93 8.57 -5.89 -11.31
CA PRO A 93 7.73 -6.98 -11.78
C PRO A 93 6.65 -7.36 -10.76
N LEU A 94 5.55 -7.93 -11.25
CA LEU A 94 4.47 -8.46 -10.40
C LEU A 94 4.88 -9.82 -9.81
N PHE A 95 5.77 -9.79 -8.81
CA PHE A 95 6.23 -10.98 -8.10
C PHE A 95 5.08 -11.66 -7.34
N SER A 96 5.13 -12.99 -7.23
CA SER A 96 4.16 -13.72 -6.43
C SER A 96 4.42 -13.49 -4.93
N HIS A 97 3.40 -13.72 -4.10
CA HIS A 97 3.58 -13.62 -2.64
C HIS A 97 4.58 -14.66 -2.12
N ASN A 98 4.64 -15.85 -2.73
CA ASN A 98 5.60 -16.88 -2.36
C ASN A 98 7.04 -16.43 -2.67
N ASP A 99 7.28 -15.91 -3.86
CA ASP A 99 8.61 -15.42 -4.24
C ASP A 99 9.10 -14.30 -3.30
N LEU A 100 8.20 -13.39 -2.93
CA LEU A 100 8.50 -12.30 -2.00
C LEU A 100 8.76 -12.83 -0.59
N ALA A 101 7.96 -13.78 -0.12
CA ALA A 101 8.15 -14.42 1.18
C ALA A 101 9.49 -15.17 1.26
N ASP A 102 9.84 -15.91 0.21
CA ASP A 102 11.12 -16.63 0.09
C ASP A 102 12.31 -15.65 0.06
N ALA A 103 12.13 -14.47 -0.54
CA ALA A 103 13.10 -13.37 -0.50
C ALA A 103 13.13 -12.61 0.86
N GLY A 104 12.35 -13.04 1.86
CA GLY A 104 12.34 -12.46 3.20
C GLY A 104 11.47 -11.20 3.36
N VAL A 105 10.69 -10.82 2.36
CA VAL A 105 9.70 -9.73 2.45
C VAL A 105 8.60 -10.11 3.44
N LYS A 106 8.14 -9.14 4.25
CA LYS A 106 7.13 -9.36 5.30
C LYS A 106 5.81 -8.64 5.04
N ILE A 107 5.81 -7.64 4.16
CA ILE A 107 4.62 -6.87 3.82
C ILE A 107 4.56 -6.73 2.30
N VAL A 108 3.42 -7.04 1.69
CA VAL A 108 3.19 -6.85 0.25
C VAL A 108 2.10 -5.80 0.08
N LEU A 109 2.43 -4.69 -0.56
CA LEU A 109 1.50 -3.58 -0.81
C LEU A 109 1.01 -3.63 -2.25
N HIS A 110 -0.31 -3.61 -2.40
CA HIS A 110 -1.03 -3.45 -3.67
C HIS A 110 -1.70 -2.06 -3.68
N PRO A 111 -0.94 -0.98 -3.94
CA PRO A 111 -1.35 0.36 -3.52
C PRO A 111 -2.57 0.91 -4.26
N LEU A 112 -2.79 0.48 -5.50
CA LEU A 112 -3.80 1.08 -6.39
C LEU A 112 -4.60 0.04 -7.18
N SER A 113 -4.39 -1.26 -6.99
CA SER A 113 -4.99 -2.31 -7.84
C SER A 113 -6.51 -2.23 -7.88
N ALA A 114 -7.16 -2.18 -6.70
CA ALA A 114 -8.61 -2.00 -6.59
C ALA A 114 -9.07 -0.67 -7.18
N PHE A 115 -8.33 0.42 -6.90
CA PHE A 115 -8.65 1.76 -7.42
C PHE A 115 -8.63 1.80 -8.95
N ARG A 116 -7.65 1.16 -9.59
CA ARG A 116 -7.53 1.10 -11.04
C ARG A 116 -8.68 0.30 -11.66
N ALA A 117 -9.03 -0.84 -11.06
CA ALA A 117 -10.13 -1.67 -11.52
C ALA A 117 -11.47 -0.92 -11.41
N MET A 118 -11.77 -0.30 -10.27
CA MET A 118 -13.03 0.45 -10.10
C MET A 118 -13.09 1.66 -11.04
N SER A 119 -11.98 2.37 -11.26
CA SER A 119 -11.94 3.50 -12.19
C SER A 119 -12.25 3.06 -13.62
N LYS A 120 -11.75 1.90 -14.04
CA LYS A 120 -12.02 1.36 -15.38
C LYS A 120 -13.48 0.93 -15.56
N ALA A 121 -14.08 0.35 -14.53
CA ALA A 121 -15.49 -0.01 -14.54
C ALA A 121 -16.39 1.24 -14.60
N ALA A 122 -16.09 2.26 -13.80
CA ALA A 122 -16.82 3.53 -13.82
C ALA A 122 -16.71 4.23 -15.19
N GLU A 123 -15.50 4.28 -15.78
CA GLU A 123 -15.29 4.82 -17.13
C GLU A 123 -16.19 4.14 -18.16
N LYS A 124 -16.33 2.81 -18.09
CA LYS A 124 -17.16 2.03 -19.00
C LYS A 124 -18.65 2.39 -18.86
N VAL A 125 -19.15 2.53 -17.64
CA VAL A 125 -20.55 2.94 -17.38
C VAL A 125 -20.81 4.33 -17.98
N TYR A 126 -19.94 5.31 -17.70
CA TYR A 126 -20.11 6.66 -18.22
C TYR A 126 -20.01 6.72 -19.74
N ALA A 127 -19.09 5.97 -20.36
CA ALA A 127 -18.97 5.91 -21.81
C ALA A 127 -20.24 5.35 -22.47
N THR A 128 -20.84 4.30 -21.92
CA THR A 128 -22.08 3.71 -22.45
C THR A 128 -23.24 4.70 -22.39
N LEU A 129 -23.44 5.35 -21.24
CA LEU A 129 -24.49 6.36 -21.06
C LEU A 129 -24.28 7.57 -22.00
N ALA A 130 -23.04 8.04 -22.15
CA ALA A 130 -22.72 9.15 -23.02
C ALA A 130 -22.96 8.85 -24.51
N SER A 131 -22.84 7.59 -24.93
CA SER A 131 -23.16 7.17 -26.30
C SER A 131 -24.66 7.01 -26.60
N GLY A 132 -25.53 7.29 -25.62
CA GLY A 132 -26.99 7.15 -25.75
C GLY A 132 -27.52 5.74 -25.51
N GLY A 133 -26.69 4.82 -24.99
CA GLY A 133 -27.13 3.51 -24.52
C GLY A 133 -27.65 3.55 -23.08
N ASP A 134 -28.25 2.45 -22.63
CA ASP A 134 -28.58 2.21 -21.22
C ASP A 134 -27.51 1.34 -20.54
N HIS A 135 -27.77 0.92 -19.30
CA HIS A 135 -26.86 0.12 -18.50
C HIS A 135 -27.28 -1.36 -18.36
N GLU A 136 -28.29 -1.82 -19.11
CA GLU A 136 -28.82 -3.19 -18.98
C GLU A 136 -27.73 -4.24 -19.25
N GLY A 137 -26.94 -4.04 -20.30
CA GLY A 137 -25.81 -4.91 -20.65
C GLY A 137 -24.59 -4.83 -19.72
N LEU A 138 -24.65 -4.04 -18.65
CA LEU A 138 -23.59 -3.89 -17.65
C LEU A 138 -24.00 -4.39 -16.27
N LEU A 139 -25.24 -4.86 -16.07
CA LEU A 139 -25.75 -5.27 -14.78
C LEU A 139 -24.91 -6.39 -14.14
N ASP A 140 -24.40 -7.33 -14.94
CA ASP A 140 -23.52 -8.42 -14.47
C ASP A 140 -22.13 -7.95 -14.01
N LYS A 141 -21.80 -6.67 -14.23
CA LYS A 141 -20.54 -6.02 -13.80
C LYS A 141 -20.73 -5.05 -12.64
N MET A 142 -21.95 -4.87 -12.15
CA MET A 142 -22.26 -3.96 -11.05
C MET A 142 -22.39 -4.73 -9.74
N GLN A 143 -21.97 -4.11 -8.64
CA GLN A 143 -22.37 -4.55 -7.31
C GLN A 143 -23.89 -4.40 -7.19
N THR A 144 -24.57 -5.47 -6.79
CA THR A 144 -26.01 -5.45 -6.51
C THR A 144 -26.31 -4.66 -5.25
N ARG A 145 -27.58 -4.30 -5.06
CA ARG A 145 -28.03 -3.62 -3.83
C ARG A 145 -27.81 -4.49 -2.59
N ASP A 146 -28.08 -5.77 -2.69
CA ASP A 146 -27.98 -6.69 -1.55
C ASP A 146 -26.50 -6.90 -1.18
N GLU A 147 -25.59 -7.06 -2.16
CA GLU A 147 -24.14 -7.07 -1.91
C GLU A 147 -23.64 -5.76 -1.28
N LEU A 148 -24.20 -4.61 -1.66
CA LEU A 148 -23.88 -3.32 -1.03
C LEU A 148 -24.36 -3.27 0.42
N TYR A 149 -25.53 -3.82 0.71
CA TYR A 149 -26.08 -3.88 2.07
C TYR A 149 -25.23 -4.76 2.98
N ASP A 150 -24.78 -5.91 2.49
CA ASP A 150 -23.86 -6.78 3.21
C ASP A 150 -22.54 -6.06 3.52
N VAL A 151 -21.98 -5.32 2.56
CA VAL A 151 -20.73 -4.55 2.76
C VAL A 151 -20.89 -3.43 3.80
N LEU A 152 -22.07 -2.83 3.90
CA LEU A 152 -22.36 -1.71 4.80
C LEU A 152 -22.91 -2.14 6.16
N ASP A 153 -23.03 -3.45 6.42
CA ASP A 153 -23.74 -4.00 7.57
C ASP A 153 -25.16 -3.39 7.73
N TYR A 154 -25.84 -3.12 6.61
CA TYR A 154 -27.08 -2.31 6.59
C TYR A 154 -28.16 -2.86 7.53
N HIS A 155 -28.41 -4.18 7.44
CA HIS A 155 -29.46 -4.84 8.23
C HIS A 155 -29.16 -4.85 9.73
N MET A 156 -27.88 -4.81 10.14
CA MET A 156 -27.52 -4.72 11.56
C MET A 156 -28.00 -3.40 12.17
N TYR A 157 -27.89 -2.29 11.42
CA TYR A 157 -28.41 -1.00 11.86
C TYR A 157 -29.93 -0.95 11.86
N GLU A 158 -30.57 -1.50 10.82
CA GLU A 158 -32.02 -1.61 10.73
C GLU A 158 -32.61 -2.36 11.94
N GLU A 159 -32.10 -3.57 12.22
CA GLU A 159 -32.52 -4.35 13.39
C GLU A 159 -32.28 -3.63 14.72
N LYS A 160 -31.18 -2.88 14.83
CA LYS A 160 -30.87 -2.14 16.05
C LYS A 160 -31.88 -1.02 16.28
N ILE A 161 -32.29 -0.33 15.22
CA ILE A 161 -33.31 0.73 15.30
C ILE A 161 -34.65 0.10 15.69
N ASP A 162 -35.07 -0.98 15.04
CA ASP A 162 -36.34 -1.66 15.35
C ASP A 162 -36.39 -2.09 16.81
N LYS A 163 -35.34 -2.75 17.32
CA LYS A 163 -35.24 -3.18 18.73
C LYS A 163 -35.28 -2.00 19.72
N LEU A 164 -34.76 -0.83 19.33
CA LEU A 164 -34.76 0.36 20.18
C LEU A 164 -36.13 1.04 20.26
N PHE A 165 -36.94 0.94 19.19
CA PHE A 165 -38.20 1.69 19.08
C PHE A 165 -39.47 0.81 19.07
N GLU A 166 -39.35 -0.52 19.07
CA GLU A 166 -40.48 -1.46 19.27
C GLU A 166 -41.11 -1.41 20.68
N LYS A 167 -40.50 -0.69 21.64
CA LYS A 167 -41.10 -0.38 22.94
C LYS A 167 -41.64 1.05 22.99
N ASN A 168 -42.76 1.30 22.32
CA ASN A 168 -43.75 2.33 22.66
C ASN A 168 -45.13 1.93 22.12
#